data_AF-A0A970R9Q4-F1
#
_entry.id   AF-A0A970R9Q4-F1
#
_cell.length_a   1.000
_cell.length_b   1.000
_cell.length_c   1.000
_cell.angle_alpha   90.00
_cell.angle_beta   90.00
_cell.angle_gamma   90.00
#
_symmetry.space_group_name_H-M   'P 1'
#
loop_
_entity.id
_entity.type
_entity.pdbx_description
1 polymer ?
#
loop_
_entity_poly.entity_id
_entity_poly.type
_entity_poly.pdbx_seq_one_letter_code
_entity_poly.pdbx_strand_id
1 'polypeptide(L)' 'DSKKEYFVHATGLVDEIQEGDTVEFDGTEGKKGLNAINVKVA' A
#
# COMPACT_ATOMS: atom_id res chain seq x y z
N ASP A 1 18.94 3.09 -2.71
CA ASP A 1 18.37 2.24 -3.77
C ASP A 1 17.41 1.24 -3.16
N SER A 2 16.12 1.60 -2.99
CA SER A 2 15.02 0.72 -2.56
C SER A 2 13.66 1.44 -2.63
N LYS A 3 13.44 2.29 -3.64
CA LYS A 3 12.08 2.76 -3.95
C LYS A 3 11.40 1.66 -4.77
N LYS A 4 10.96 0.59 -4.09
CA LYS A 4 10.02 -0.36 -4.71
C LYS A 4 8.69 0.35 -4.82
N GLU A 5 8.18 0.48 -6.05
CA GLU A 5 6.86 1.03 -6.29
C GLU A 5 5.82 -0.05 -5.99
N TYR A 6 4.81 0.29 -5.20
CA TYR A 6 3.69 -0.58 -4.89
C TYR A 6 2.41 0.03 -5.43
N PHE A 7 1.55 -0.82 -5.98
CA PHE A 7 0.21 -0.42 -6.39
C PHE A 7 -0.77 -0.60 -5.24
N VAL A 8 -1.47 0.48 -4.90
CA VAL A 8 -2.58 0.47 -3.93
C VAL A 8 -3.88 0.61 -4.70
N HIS A 9 -4.85 -0.23 -4.38
CA HIS A 9 -6.23 -0.08 -4.84
C HIS A 9 -7.09 0.42 -3.68
N ALA A 10 -8.08 1.28 -3.95
CA ALA A 10 -8.94 1.85 -2.90
C ALA A 10 -9.66 0.78 -2.05
N THR A 11 -9.91 -0.41 -2.61
CA THR A 11 -10.50 -1.54 -1.87
C THR A 11 -9.56 -2.19 -0.85
N GLY A 12 -8.26 -1.89 -0.91
CA GLY A 12 -7.24 -2.40 0.01
C GLY A 12 -6.91 -1.44 1.14
N LEU A 13 -7.55 -0.28 1.19
CA LEU A 13 -7.45 0.67 2.29
C LEU A 13 -8.36 0.20 3.43
N VAL A 14 -7.78 0.02 4.61
CA VAL A 14 -8.53 -0.29 5.85
C VAL A 14 -9.05 1.00 6.47
N ASP A 15 -8.22 2.04 6.45
CA ASP A 15 -8.50 3.37 6.99
C ASP A 15 -8.29 4.45 5.92
N GLU A 16 -8.87 5.63 6.17
CA GLU A 16 -8.57 6.81 5.36
C GLU A 16 -7.14 7.29 5.66
N ILE A 17 -6.34 7.46 4.61
CA ILE A 17 -4.95 7.89 4.69
C ILE A 17 -4.78 9.21 3.93
N GLN A 18 -3.93 10.09 4.44
CA GLN A 18 -3.63 11.37 3.84
C GLN A 18 -2.18 11.46 3.38
N GLU A 19 -1.88 12.46 2.53
CA GLU A 19 -0.51 12.71 2.10
C GLU A 19 0.36 13.09 3.30
N GLY A 20 1.47 12.36 3.48
CA GLY A 20 2.39 12.55 4.60
C GLY A 20 2.20 11.57 5.74
N ASP A 21 1.11 10.79 5.75
CA ASP A 21 0.92 9.75 6.76
C ASP A 21 1.91 8.60 6.57
N THR A 22 2.41 8.10 7.69
CA THR A 22 3.17 6.84 7.70
C THR A 22 2.17 5.70 7.76
N VAL A 23 2.24 4.81 6.77
CA VAL A 23 1.31 3.69 6.64
C VAL A 23 2.04 2.37 6.67
N GLU A 24 1.37 1.36 7.23
CA GLU A 24 1.77 -0.03 7.14
C GLU A 24 0.89 -0.75 6.11
N PHE A 25 1.48 -1.68 5.36
CA PHE A 25 0.78 -2.49 4.38
C PHE A 25 1.47 -3.83 4.19
N ASP A 26 0.72 -4.82 3.71
CA ASP A 26 1.26 -6.11 3.30
C ASP A 26 1.58 -6.08 1.80
N GLY A 27 2.84 -6.35 1.46
CA GLY A 27 3.30 -6.46 0.07
C GLY A 27 2.97 -7.83 -0.51
N THR A 28 2.23 -7.86 -1.61
CA THR A 28 1.82 -9.09 -2.31
C THR A 28 2.12 -9.00 -3.80
N GLU A 29 2.41 -10.12 -4.45
CA GLU A 29 2.69 -10.13 -5.90
C GLU A 29 1.38 -10.31 -6.67
N GLY A 30 0.94 -9.26 -7.36
CA GLY A 30 -0.27 -9.24 -8.17
C GLY A 30 0.02 -9.34 -9.67
N LYS A 31 -1.04 -9.49 -10.49
CA LYS A 31 -0.92 -9.56 -11.95
C LYS A 31 -0.25 -8.33 -12.60
N LYS A 32 -0.17 -7.20 -11.89
CA LYS A 32 0.41 -5.94 -12.37
C LYS A 32 1.72 -5.54 -11.65
N GLY A 33 2.27 -6.41 -10.82
CA GLY A 33 3.45 -6.13 -10.00
C GLY A 33 3.15 -6.21 -8.50
N LEU A 34 4.00 -5.57 -7.70
CA LEU A 34 3.86 -5.55 -6.24
C LEU A 34 2.63 -4.71 -5.84
N ASN A 35 1.66 -5.34 -5.22
CA ASN A 35 0.48 -4.72 -4.66
C ASN A 35 0.62 -4.55 -3.15
N ALA A 36 0.18 -3.40 -2.65
CA ALA A 36 0.02 -3.16 -1.22
C ALA A 36 -1.45 -3.40 -0.83
N ILE A 37 -1.67 -4.31 0.11
CA ILE A 37 -2.99 -4.64 0.67
C ILE A 37 -3.00 -4.39 2.18
N ASN A 38 -4.20 -4.34 2.79
CA ASN A 38 -4.38 -4.06 4.21
C ASN A 38 -3.68 -2.75 4.64
N VAL A 39 -3.80 -1.70 3.82
CA VAL A 39 -3.12 -0.44 4.08
C VAL A 39 -3.83 0.28 5.23
N LYS A 40 -3.07 0.59 6.27
CA LYS A 40 -3.55 1.26 7.49
C LYS A 40 -2.51 2.29 7.94
N VAL A 41 -2.95 3.29 8.70
CA VAL A 41 -2.02 4.25 9.34
C VAL A 41 -1.21 3.51 10.42
N ALA A 42 0.09 3.78 10.48
CA ALA A 42 1.04 3.18 11.42
C ALA A 42 0.94 3.78 12.84
#